data_AF-A0A951QPD1-F1
#
_entry.id   AF-A0A951QPD1-F1
#
_cell.length_a   1.000
_cell.length_b   1.000
_cell.length_c   1.000
_cell.angle_alpha   90.00
_cell.angle_beta   90.00
_cell.angle_gamma   90.00
#
_symmetry.space_group_name_H-M   'P 1'
#
loop_
_entity.id
_entity.type
_entity.pdbx_description
1 polymer ?
#
loop_
_entity_poly.entity_id
_entity_poly.type
_entity_poly.pdbx_seq_one_letter_code
_entity_poly.pdbx_strand_id
1 'polypeptide(L)'
;MYKRLAYLYQSAGALPLLPDILPQAYKELGNASEIVQIAAEELYQQNEELIRTRDLVEAERQRYQDLFEFAPDGYLVTDAHGLILEANRAAEVLFNLSKQVMVGKPIINFVTLESRQCFRSLLNQLSKSDRNKELLVSLLPRNGNSFKAALTVTSIRNQEGKPQVLRWLLRDITERSQFELLPLENDFDFIQDRPLHKHCSRETIILYPQVLWYVTEGLVKLSTLCETGEEVLVGFVKEGMVFGSSMTSLHTYQATALSDVSLVSIHLTEMAASPRLSHVLLPKINQRLRQTESFLVISGMRQLEDRLLHVLHFLKQEIGEKVPQGIRLSVRLTHEDFAIACCTTRVTITRLMGKLKKQGKIHTDSKKHIIINDW
;
A
#
# COMPACT_ATOMS: atom_id res chain seq x y z
N MET A 1 -63.46 0.75 -7.16
CA MET A 1 -63.32 1.00 -5.70
C MET A 1 -64.41 1.92 -5.15
N TYR A 2 -64.65 3.11 -5.72
CA TYR A 2 -65.61 4.10 -5.20
C TYR A 2 -67.06 3.61 -4.99
N LYS A 3 -67.64 2.84 -5.93
CA LYS A 3 -69.02 2.33 -5.79
C LYS A 3 -69.20 1.31 -4.65
N ARG A 4 -68.15 0.56 -4.29
CA ARG A 4 -68.18 -0.47 -3.23
C ARG A 4 -68.06 0.16 -1.84
N LEU A 5 -67.27 1.23 -1.73
CA LEU A 5 -67.16 2.08 -0.54
C LEU A 5 -68.47 2.82 -0.23
N ALA A 6 -69.14 3.37 -1.25
CA ALA A 6 -70.43 4.04 -1.09
C ALA A 6 -71.54 3.07 -0.62
N TYR A 7 -71.55 1.83 -1.13
CA TYR A 7 -72.51 0.81 -0.73
C TYR A 7 -72.31 0.37 0.73
N LEU A 8 -71.04 0.18 1.16
CA LEU A 8 -70.70 -0.15 2.54
C LEU A 8 -71.11 0.94 3.54
N TYR A 9 -70.96 2.21 3.15
CA TYR A 9 -71.36 3.38 3.96
C TYR A 9 -72.89 3.47 4.14
N GLN A 10 -73.66 3.20 3.06
CA GLN A 10 -75.12 3.15 3.13
C GLN A 10 -75.64 1.96 3.95
N SER A 11 -74.99 0.80 3.87
CA SER A 11 -75.39 -0.39 4.65
C SER A 11 -75.04 -0.30 6.14
N ALA A 12 -74.02 0.48 6.52
CA ALA A 12 -73.62 0.66 7.92
C ALA A 12 -74.62 1.52 8.73
N GLY A 13 -75.40 2.37 8.07
CA GLY A 13 -76.41 3.21 8.72
C GLY A 13 -77.76 2.54 8.99
N ALA A 14 -77.97 1.29 8.53
CA ALA A 14 -79.27 0.63 8.55
C ALA A 14 -79.38 -0.59 9.50
N LEU A 15 -78.30 -1.00 10.19
CA LEU A 15 -78.37 -1.99 11.26
C LEU A 15 -78.33 -1.29 12.63
N PRO A 16 -79.12 -1.75 13.63
CA PRO A 16 -78.92 -1.29 15.00
C PRO A 16 -77.51 -1.74 15.42
N LEU A 17 -76.61 -0.78 15.60
CA LEU A 17 -75.28 -1.05 16.10
C LEU A 17 -75.45 -1.62 17.51
N LEU A 18 -75.18 -2.93 17.66
CA LEU A 18 -75.04 -3.54 18.98
C LEU A 18 -74.02 -2.68 19.76
N PRO A 19 -74.32 -2.25 21.00
CA PRO A 19 -73.52 -1.28 21.75
C PRO A 19 -72.03 -1.64 21.84
N ASP A 20 -71.68 -2.92 21.69
CA ASP A 20 -70.32 -3.44 21.81
C ASP A 20 -69.51 -3.49 20.49
N ILE A 21 -70.13 -3.35 19.31
CA ILE A 21 -69.41 -3.49 18.02
C ILE A 21 -68.67 -2.20 17.63
N LEU A 22 -69.27 -1.03 17.90
CA LEU A 22 -68.66 0.27 17.63
C LEU A 22 -67.36 0.49 18.42
N PRO A 23 -67.34 0.29 19.76
CA PRO A 23 -66.12 0.41 20.54
C PRO A 23 -65.01 -0.50 20.05
N GLN A 24 -65.35 -1.71 19.61
CA GLN A 24 -64.38 -2.69 19.12
C GLN A 24 -63.80 -2.31 17.74
N ALA A 25 -64.63 -1.85 16.82
CA ALA A 25 -64.17 -1.33 15.53
C ALA A 25 -63.30 -0.07 15.67
N TYR A 26 -63.65 0.85 16.58
CA TYR A 26 -62.82 2.01 16.91
C TYR A 26 -61.47 1.62 17.51
N LYS A 27 -61.45 0.58 18.36
CA LYS A 27 -60.22 0.05 18.94
C LYS A 27 -59.32 -0.61 17.89
N GLU A 28 -59.90 -1.39 16.97
CA GLU A 28 -59.15 -2.00 15.86
C GLU A 28 -58.59 -0.95 14.89
N LEU A 29 -59.36 0.10 14.58
CA LEU A 29 -58.90 1.24 13.78
C LEU A 29 -57.79 2.03 14.48
N GLY A 30 -57.90 2.25 15.80
CA GLY A 30 -56.86 2.90 16.60
C GLY A 30 -55.54 2.11 16.54
N ASN A 31 -55.63 0.80 16.77
CA ASN A 31 -54.47 -0.10 16.70
C ASN A 31 -53.85 -0.13 15.29
N ALA A 32 -54.68 -0.22 14.23
CA ALA A 32 -54.19 -0.21 12.86
C ALA A 32 -53.53 1.13 12.49
N SER A 33 -54.09 2.25 12.95
CA SER A 33 -53.51 3.58 12.74
C SER A 33 -52.16 3.72 13.45
N GLU A 34 -52.03 3.17 14.66
CA GLU A 34 -50.77 3.20 15.42
C GLU A 34 -49.69 2.36 14.74
N ILE A 35 -50.03 1.16 14.24
CA ILE A 35 -49.12 0.31 13.47
C ILE A 35 -48.64 1.02 12.19
N VAL A 36 -49.55 1.67 11.46
CA VAL A 36 -49.20 2.42 10.24
C VAL A 36 -48.32 3.62 10.56
N GLN A 37 -48.58 4.31 11.66
CA GLN A 37 -47.76 5.44 12.11
C GLN A 37 -46.32 4.99 12.42
N ILE A 38 -46.17 3.90 13.18
CA ILE A 38 -44.86 3.31 13.51
C ILE A 38 -44.12 2.88 12.23
N ALA A 39 -44.80 2.18 11.31
CA ALA A 39 -44.19 1.76 10.05
C ALA A 39 -43.78 2.94 9.17
N ALA A 40 -44.55 4.04 9.17
CA ALA A 40 -44.19 5.26 8.46
C ALA A 40 -42.94 5.90 9.06
N GLU A 41 -42.85 6.02 10.38
CA GLU A 41 -41.67 6.55 11.08
C GLU A 41 -40.41 5.70 10.80
N GLU A 42 -40.53 4.37 10.82
CA GLU A 42 -39.43 3.46 10.49
C GLU A 42 -38.97 3.62 9.03
N LEU A 43 -39.90 3.77 8.08
CA LEU A 43 -39.58 4.04 6.68
C LEU A 43 -38.89 5.40 6.50
N TYR A 44 -39.32 6.44 7.21
CA TYR A 44 -38.65 7.74 7.16
C TYR A 44 -37.22 7.64 7.68
N GLN A 45 -36.98 6.91 8.78
CA GLN A 45 -35.63 6.68 9.30
C GLN A 45 -34.75 5.91 8.30
N GLN A 46 -35.26 4.83 7.71
CA GLN A 46 -34.53 4.06 6.70
C GLN A 46 -34.20 4.91 5.47
N ASN A 47 -35.11 5.78 5.04
CA ASN A 47 -34.89 6.65 3.89
C ASN A 47 -33.82 7.72 4.19
N GLU A 48 -33.83 8.32 5.39
CA GLU A 48 -32.75 9.21 5.82
C GLU A 48 -31.40 8.51 5.87
N GLU A 49 -31.34 7.29 6.42
CA GLU A 49 -30.11 6.49 6.47
C GLU A 49 -29.60 6.12 5.07
N LEU A 50 -30.51 5.76 4.16
CA LEU A 50 -30.19 5.49 2.75
C LEU A 50 -29.63 6.73 2.05
N ILE A 51 -30.25 7.90 2.24
CA ILE A 51 -29.76 9.16 1.65
C ILE A 51 -28.35 9.48 2.18
N ARG A 52 -28.15 9.40 3.50
CA ARG A 52 -26.81 9.64 4.11
C ARG A 52 -25.77 8.67 3.58
N THR A 53 -26.12 7.39 3.45
CA THR A 53 -25.23 6.36 2.91
C THR A 53 -24.89 6.63 1.45
N ARG A 54 -25.88 7.01 0.63
CA ARG A 54 -25.68 7.35 -0.77
C ARG A 54 -24.78 8.56 -0.93
N ASP A 55 -25.05 9.64 -0.19
CA ASP A 55 -24.27 10.87 -0.25
C ASP A 55 -22.81 10.63 0.18
N LEU A 56 -22.60 9.79 1.21
CA LEU A 56 -21.27 9.37 1.63
C LEU A 56 -20.53 8.60 0.54
N VAL A 57 -21.18 7.62 -0.09
CA VAL A 57 -20.60 6.83 -1.19
C VAL A 57 -20.27 7.72 -2.39
N GLU A 58 -21.15 8.66 -2.71
CA GLU A 58 -20.98 9.58 -3.84
C GLU A 58 -19.81 10.55 -3.60
N ALA A 59 -19.67 11.08 -2.38
CA ALA A 59 -18.53 11.90 -1.98
C ALA A 59 -17.19 11.14 -2.04
N GLU A 60 -17.15 9.90 -1.55
CA GLU A 60 -15.94 9.05 -1.63
C GLU A 60 -15.61 8.69 -3.09
N ARG A 61 -16.63 8.38 -3.91
CA ARG A 61 -16.45 8.11 -5.34
C ARG A 61 -15.88 9.32 -6.07
N GLN A 62 -16.38 10.51 -5.79
CA GLN A 62 -15.90 11.74 -6.41
C GLN A 62 -14.46 12.06 -5.99
N ARG A 63 -14.15 11.93 -4.70
CA ARG A 63 -12.78 12.06 -4.19
C ARG A 63 -11.82 11.09 -4.89
N TYR A 64 -12.21 9.84 -5.05
CA TYR A 64 -11.39 8.84 -5.75
C TYR A 64 -11.16 9.25 -7.22
N GLN A 65 -12.22 9.70 -7.89
CA GLN A 65 -12.16 10.13 -9.28
C GLN A 65 -11.22 11.34 -9.45
N ASP A 66 -11.27 12.31 -8.54
CA ASP A 66 -10.37 13.46 -8.57
C ASP A 66 -8.91 13.05 -8.34
N LEU A 67 -8.64 12.19 -7.34
CA LEU A 67 -7.28 11.70 -7.08
C LEU A 67 -6.71 10.93 -8.28
N PHE A 68 -7.53 10.15 -8.97
CA PHE A 68 -7.13 9.43 -10.17
C PHE A 68 -6.88 10.38 -11.34
N GLU A 69 -7.83 11.27 -11.65
CA GLU A 69 -7.80 12.15 -12.81
C GLU A 69 -6.65 13.17 -12.74
N PHE A 70 -6.38 13.72 -11.54
CA PHE A 70 -5.37 14.76 -11.32
C PHE A 70 -4.03 14.22 -10.79
N ALA A 71 -3.82 12.90 -10.79
CA ALA A 71 -2.52 12.35 -10.44
C ALA A 71 -1.43 12.83 -11.42
N PRO A 72 -0.21 13.13 -10.94
CA PRO A 72 0.87 13.68 -11.77
C PRO A 72 1.48 12.65 -12.74
N ASP A 73 1.51 11.38 -12.34
CA ASP A 73 1.99 10.28 -13.17
C ASP A 73 0.84 9.71 -14.03
N GLY A 74 1.18 9.10 -15.16
CA GLY A 74 0.20 8.42 -16.00
C GLY A 74 -0.34 7.18 -15.31
N TYR A 75 -1.67 7.05 -15.26
CA TYR A 75 -2.34 5.85 -14.76
C TYR A 75 -3.21 5.23 -15.85
N LEU A 76 -3.09 3.91 -16.03
CA LEU A 76 -4.00 3.11 -16.84
C LEU A 76 -4.56 1.96 -16.02
N VAL A 77 -5.80 1.62 -16.29
CA VAL A 77 -6.45 0.40 -15.80
C VAL A 77 -6.74 -0.46 -17.01
N THR A 78 -6.30 -1.72 -17.00
CA THR A 78 -6.59 -2.67 -18.07
C THR A 78 -7.26 -3.93 -17.55
N ASP A 79 -7.88 -4.70 -18.43
CA ASP A 79 -8.22 -6.09 -18.14
C ASP A 79 -6.95 -6.97 -18.05
N ALA A 80 -7.14 -8.26 -17.76
CA ALA A 80 -6.06 -9.25 -17.69
C ALA A 80 -5.35 -9.50 -19.04
N HIS A 81 -5.96 -9.11 -20.16
CA HIS A 81 -5.40 -9.24 -21.51
C HIS A 81 -4.70 -7.95 -21.99
N GLY A 82 -4.75 -6.88 -21.20
CA GLY A 82 -4.13 -5.58 -21.50
C GLY A 82 -5.02 -4.62 -22.30
N LEU A 83 -6.33 -4.84 -22.35
CA LEU A 83 -7.29 -3.89 -22.92
C LEU A 83 -7.49 -2.71 -21.95
N ILE A 84 -7.27 -1.48 -22.41
CA ILE A 84 -7.44 -0.28 -21.57
C ILE A 84 -8.92 -0.08 -21.24
N LEU A 85 -9.24 -0.11 -19.95
CA LEU A 85 -10.55 0.17 -19.37
C LEU A 85 -10.66 1.62 -18.95
N GLU A 86 -9.62 2.16 -18.30
CA GLU A 86 -9.59 3.54 -17.82
C GLU A 86 -8.20 4.16 -18.00
N ALA A 87 -8.16 5.48 -18.12
CA ALA A 87 -6.96 6.28 -18.24
C ALA A 87 -7.16 7.64 -17.59
N ASN A 88 -6.16 8.13 -16.85
CA ASN A 88 -6.21 9.46 -16.25
C ASN A 88 -5.68 10.55 -17.21
N ARG A 89 -5.81 11.81 -16.82
CA ARG A 89 -5.36 12.96 -17.61
C ARG A 89 -3.87 12.95 -17.91
N ALA A 90 -3.03 12.53 -16.96
CA ALA A 90 -1.59 12.44 -17.18
C ALA A 90 -1.24 11.41 -18.28
N ALA A 91 -1.98 10.30 -18.36
CA ALA A 91 -1.82 9.33 -19.45
C ALA A 91 -2.22 9.93 -20.81
N GLU A 92 -3.26 10.78 -20.87
CA GLU A 92 -3.62 11.48 -22.12
C GLU A 92 -2.49 12.37 -22.62
N VAL A 93 -1.84 13.10 -21.70
CA VAL A 93 -0.70 13.96 -21.99
C VAL A 93 0.50 13.13 -22.44
N LEU A 94 0.83 12.05 -21.72
CA LEU A 94 1.96 11.17 -22.04
C LEU A 94 1.83 10.49 -23.41
N PHE A 95 0.63 10.02 -23.76
CA PHE A 95 0.39 9.36 -25.05
C PHE A 95 -0.02 10.32 -26.16
N ASN A 96 -0.20 11.61 -25.86
CA ASN A 96 -0.75 12.63 -26.76
C ASN A 96 -2.06 12.16 -27.43
N LEU A 97 -2.93 11.54 -26.63
CA LEU A 97 -4.16 10.91 -27.11
C LEU A 97 -5.25 11.04 -26.06
N SER A 98 -6.47 11.38 -26.49
CA SER A 98 -7.60 11.44 -25.55
C SER A 98 -7.97 10.05 -25.03
N LYS A 99 -8.40 10.00 -23.77
CA LYS A 99 -8.80 8.78 -23.07
C LYS A 99 -9.95 8.08 -23.76
N GLN A 100 -10.87 8.83 -24.36
CA GLN A 100 -11.97 8.29 -25.17
C GLN A 100 -11.48 7.43 -26.34
N VAL A 101 -10.31 7.75 -26.89
CA VAL A 101 -9.70 7.01 -28.01
C VAL A 101 -8.74 5.92 -27.52
N MET A 102 -8.23 6.03 -26.30
CA MET A 102 -7.37 5.03 -25.65
C MET A 102 -8.18 3.86 -25.07
N VAL A 103 -9.31 4.15 -24.42
CA VAL A 103 -10.19 3.15 -23.82
C VAL A 103 -10.71 2.21 -24.91
N GLY A 104 -10.68 0.91 -24.63
CA GLY A 104 -10.99 -0.16 -25.58
C GLY A 104 -9.84 -0.51 -26.54
N LYS A 105 -8.67 0.11 -26.43
CA LYS A 105 -7.48 -0.30 -27.19
C LYS A 105 -6.51 -1.12 -26.34
N PRO A 106 -5.85 -2.13 -26.92
CA PRO A 106 -4.78 -2.84 -26.25
C PRO A 106 -3.59 -1.92 -25.94
N ILE A 107 -3.07 -1.96 -24.71
CA ILE A 107 -1.92 -1.17 -24.27
C ILE A 107 -0.65 -1.45 -25.09
N ILE A 108 -0.51 -2.68 -25.62
CA ILE A 108 0.61 -3.10 -26.47
C ILE A 108 0.75 -2.25 -27.74
N ASN A 109 -0.33 -1.61 -28.21
CA ASN A 109 -0.30 -0.74 -29.39
C ASN A 109 0.54 0.51 -29.16
N PHE A 110 0.71 0.92 -27.90
CA PHE A 110 1.51 2.07 -27.49
C PHE A 110 2.95 1.69 -27.12
N VAL A 111 3.35 0.44 -27.33
CA VAL A 111 4.71 -0.06 -27.08
C VAL A 111 5.45 -0.21 -28.41
N THR A 112 6.70 0.25 -28.47
CA THR A 112 7.55 0.12 -29.66
C THR A 112 7.77 -1.34 -30.03
N LEU A 113 7.96 -1.62 -31.33
CA LEU A 113 8.13 -2.97 -31.86
C LEU A 113 9.21 -3.78 -31.10
N GLU A 114 10.34 -3.14 -30.79
CA GLU A 114 11.47 -3.73 -30.07
C GLU A 114 11.13 -4.15 -28.64
N SER A 115 10.28 -3.39 -27.95
CA SER A 115 9.90 -3.65 -26.56
C SER A 115 8.71 -4.62 -26.41
N ARG A 116 8.01 -4.96 -27.51
CA ARG A 116 6.80 -5.81 -27.47
C ARG A 116 7.04 -7.21 -26.93
N GLN A 117 8.19 -7.83 -27.24
CA GLN A 117 8.49 -9.17 -26.76
C GLN A 117 8.66 -9.21 -25.23
N CYS A 118 9.41 -8.24 -24.70
CA CYS A 118 9.58 -8.07 -23.26
C CYS A 118 8.23 -7.81 -22.57
N PHE A 119 7.41 -6.93 -23.15
CA PHE A 119 6.08 -6.60 -22.64
C PHE A 119 5.11 -7.80 -22.63
N ARG A 120 5.12 -8.64 -23.67
CA ARG A 120 4.32 -9.88 -23.70
C ARG A 120 4.77 -10.88 -22.64
N SER A 121 6.08 -11.01 -22.44
CA SER A 121 6.63 -11.86 -21.37
C SER A 121 6.15 -11.38 -20.00
N LEU A 122 6.12 -10.06 -19.78
CA LEU A 122 5.61 -9.44 -18.55
C LEU A 122 4.13 -9.79 -18.32
N LEU A 123 3.24 -9.56 -19.30
CA LEU A 123 1.81 -9.93 -19.18
C LEU A 123 1.63 -11.42 -18.83
N ASN A 124 2.40 -12.29 -19.49
CA ASN A 124 2.37 -13.74 -19.22
C ASN A 124 2.91 -14.10 -17.82
N GLN A 125 3.84 -13.32 -17.27
CA GLN A 125 4.36 -13.54 -15.91
C GLN A 125 3.43 -12.99 -14.82
N LEU A 126 2.73 -11.89 -15.09
CA LEU A 126 1.76 -11.29 -14.15
C LEU A 126 0.54 -12.18 -13.95
N SER A 127 0.11 -12.90 -14.98
CA SER A 127 -0.93 -13.94 -14.83
C SER A 127 -0.51 -15.09 -13.90
N LYS A 128 0.80 -15.27 -13.65
CA LYS A 128 1.35 -16.42 -12.90
C LYS A 128 1.95 -16.05 -11.53
N SER A 129 2.20 -14.78 -11.21
CA SER A 129 2.92 -14.38 -9.98
C SER A 129 2.44 -13.05 -9.40
N ASP A 130 2.46 -12.91 -8.07
CA ASP A 130 1.81 -11.83 -7.30
C ASP A 130 2.74 -10.66 -6.94
N ARG A 131 3.78 -10.41 -7.76
CA ARG A 131 4.76 -9.34 -7.47
C ARG A 131 4.50 -8.12 -8.34
N ASN A 132 4.46 -6.95 -7.70
CA ASN A 132 4.63 -5.67 -8.38
C ASN A 132 5.94 -5.71 -9.16
N LYS A 133 5.89 -5.39 -10.44
CA LYS A 133 7.07 -5.36 -11.31
C LYS A 133 7.19 -4.00 -11.95
N GLU A 134 8.39 -3.46 -11.88
CA GLU A 134 8.82 -2.28 -12.62
C GLU A 134 9.58 -2.74 -13.87
N LEU A 135 9.20 -2.22 -15.03
CA LEU A 135 9.84 -2.51 -16.30
C LEU A 135 10.11 -1.21 -17.05
N LEU A 136 11.31 -1.11 -17.61
CA LEU A 136 11.65 -0.02 -18.53
C LEU A 136 11.29 -0.45 -19.95
N VAL A 137 10.37 0.29 -20.58
CA VAL A 137 10.02 0.08 -21.99
C VAL A 137 10.07 1.39 -22.75
N SER A 138 10.21 1.29 -24.06
CA SER A 138 9.99 2.44 -24.93
C SER A 138 8.52 2.51 -25.34
N LEU A 139 7.88 3.64 -25.01
CA LEU A 139 6.50 3.92 -25.39
C LEU A 139 6.45 4.81 -26.61
N LEU A 140 5.37 4.66 -27.39
CA LEU A 140 5.13 5.41 -28.62
C LEU A 140 3.86 6.27 -28.48
N PRO A 141 4.00 7.58 -28.24
CA PRO A 141 2.87 8.51 -28.25
C PRO A 141 2.33 8.72 -29.68
N ARG A 142 1.10 9.20 -29.81
CA ARG A 142 0.50 9.51 -31.11
C ARG A 142 1.23 10.70 -31.73
N ASN A 143 1.80 10.48 -32.93
CA ASN A 143 2.54 11.47 -33.72
C ASN A 143 3.76 12.07 -32.99
N GLY A 144 4.41 11.32 -32.09
CA GLY A 144 5.60 11.77 -31.36
C GLY A 144 6.75 10.77 -31.44
N ASN A 145 7.91 11.18 -30.92
CA ASN A 145 9.07 10.31 -30.78
C ASN A 145 8.86 9.30 -29.65
N SER A 146 9.42 8.11 -29.79
CA SER A 146 9.41 7.14 -28.70
C SER A 146 10.21 7.66 -27.51
N PHE A 147 9.69 7.46 -26.30
CA PHE A 147 10.35 7.88 -25.06
C PHE A 147 10.51 6.68 -24.12
N LYS A 148 11.47 6.75 -23.19
CA LYS A 148 11.68 5.69 -22.20
C LYS A 148 10.74 5.91 -21.03
N ALA A 149 9.95 4.89 -20.71
CA ALA A 149 9.04 4.93 -19.58
C ALA A 149 9.32 3.78 -18.61
N ALA A 150 9.26 4.10 -17.32
CA ALA A 150 9.15 3.11 -16.26
C ALA A 150 7.66 2.75 -16.09
N LEU A 151 7.34 1.47 -16.26
CA LEU A 151 6.02 0.91 -16.07
C LEU A 151 6.01 0.09 -14.79
N THR A 152 5.20 0.50 -13.81
CA THR A 152 4.91 -0.31 -12.63
C THR A 152 3.51 -0.86 -12.75
N VAL A 153 3.38 -2.18 -12.67
CA VAL A 153 2.10 -2.87 -12.82
C VAL A 153 1.76 -3.66 -11.58
N THR A 154 0.52 -3.49 -11.14
CA THR A 154 -0.06 -4.19 -9.98
C THR A 154 -1.32 -4.93 -10.42
N SER A 155 -1.45 -6.18 -10.01
CA SER A 155 -2.58 -7.04 -10.40
C SER A 155 -3.62 -7.07 -9.28
N ILE A 156 -4.89 -6.84 -9.63
CA ILE A 156 -6.02 -6.94 -8.70
C ILE A 156 -6.85 -8.16 -9.09
N ARG A 157 -7.02 -9.06 -8.13
CA ARG A 157 -7.72 -10.33 -8.31
C ARG A 157 -9.15 -10.24 -7.78
N ASN A 158 -10.05 -11.01 -8.39
CA ASN A 158 -11.41 -11.21 -7.87
C ASN A 158 -11.40 -12.12 -6.63
N GLN A 159 -12.56 -12.33 -5.99
CA GLN A 159 -12.70 -13.22 -4.82
C GLN A 159 -12.29 -14.69 -5.07
N GLU A 160 -12.16 -15.10 -6.33
CA GLU A 160 -11.70 -16.43 -6.76
C GLU A 160 -10.18 -16.49 -7.04
N GLY A 161 -9.44 -15.40 -6.81
CA GLY A 161 -8.00 -15.35 -7.01
C GLY A 161 -7.54 -15.22 -8.47
N LYS A 162 -8.46 -14.96 -9.42
CA LYS A 162 -8.10 -14.69 -10.83
C LYS A 162 -7.85 -13.20 -11.04
N PRO A 163 -6.80 -12.79 -11.79
CA PRO A 163 -6.56 -11.39 -12.09
C PRO A 163 -7.76 -10.84 -12.88
N GLN A 164 -8.47 -9.89 -12.28
CA GLN A 164 -9.64 -9.24 -12.88
C GLN A 164 -9.21 -7.97 -13.60
N VAL A 165 -8.26 -7.24 -13.02
CA VAL A 165 -7.84 -5.91 -13.47
C VAL A 165 -6.35 -5.71 -13.22
N LEU A 166 -5.65 -5.06 -14.14
CA LEU A 166 -4.26 -4.61 -13.96
C LEU A 166 -4.24 -3.09 -13.84
N ARG A 167 -3.52 -2.57 -12.86
CA ARG A 167 -3.26 -1.13 -12.71
C ARG A 167 -1.83 -0.82 -13.08
N TRP A 168 -1.66 0.13 -13.98
CA TRP A 168 -0.39 0.56 -14.54
C TRP A 168 -0.10 1.98 -14.10
N LEU A 169 1.10 2.19 -13.59
CA LEU A 169 1.72 3.48 -13.38
C LEU A 169 2.77 3.68 -14.47
N LEU A 170 2.68 4.80 -15.18
CA LEU A 170 3.56 5.16 -16.27
C LEU A 170 4.30 6.44 -15.90
N ARG A 171 5.63 6.36 -15.89
CA ARG A 171 6.49 7.51 -15.64
C ARG A 171 7.49 7.66 -16.77
N ASP A 172 7.56 8.86 -17.35
CA ASP A 172 8.63 9.20 -18.29
C ASP A 172 9.96 9.30 -17.53
N ILE A 173 10.96 8.56 -18.00
CA ILE A 173 12.32 8.53 -17.42
C ILE A 173 13.38 8.94 -18.45
N THR A 174 12.98 9.63 -19.51
CA THR A 174 13.88 10.03 -20.60
C THR A 174 15.03 10.91 -20.08
N GLU A 175 14.79 11.77 -19.09
CA GLU A 175 15.83 12.55 -18.39
C GLU A 175 16.62 11.71 -17.37
N ARG A 176 15.99 10.71 -16.73
CA ARG A 176 16.62 9.89 -15.67
C ARG A 176 17.60 8.84 -16.22
N SER A 177 17.34 8.34 -17.43
CA SER A 177 18.12 7.25 -18.06
C SER A 177 19.55 7.64 -18.47
N GLN A 178 19.87 8.93 -18.56
CA GLN A 178 21.24 9.37 -18.87
C GLN A 178 22.19 9.24 -17.67
N PHE A 179 21.67 9.15 -16.45
CA PHE A 179 22.48 9.10 -15.22
C PHE A 179 22.67 7.70 -14.63
N GLU A 180 21.93 6.67 -15.08
CA GLU A 180 21.89 5.35 -14.42
C GLU A 180 22.68 4.22 -15.12
N LEU A 181 23.36 4.49 -16.25
CA LEU A 181 24.08 3.46 -17.03
C LEU A 181 25.60 3.43 -16.77
N LEU A 182 26.01 3.24 -15.52
CA LEU A 182 27.30 2.62 -15.23
C LEU A 182 27.04 1.41 -14.32
N PRO A 183 27.32 0.17 -14.78
CA PRO A 183 27.30 -0.98 -13.89
C PRO A 183 28.39 -0.75 -12.84
N LEU A 184 27.97 -0.54 -11.60
CA LEU A 184 28.89 -0.42 -10.47
C LEU A 184 29.54 -1.80 -10.27
N GLU A 185 30.82 -1.88 -10.60
CA GLU A 185 31.69 -2.97 -10.20
C GLU A 185 31.58 -3.19 -8.68
N ASN A 186 31.34 -4.45 -8.31
CA ASN A 186 31.37 -5.06 -7.00
C ASN A 186 31.52 -4.13 -5.79
N ASP A 187 30.47 -4.10 -4.94
CA ASP A 187 30.49 -3.53 -3.57
C ASP A 187 31.69 -4.01 -2.72
N PHE A 188 32.40 -5.07 -3.14
CA PHE A 188 33.49 -5.71 -2.41
C PHE A 188 34.81 -4.93 -2.36
N ASP A 189 35.13 -4.06 -3.32
CA ASP A 189 36.48 -3.48 -3.42
C ASP A 189 36.80 -2.47 -2.32
N PHE A 190 35.82 -1.71 -1.81
CA PHE A 190 36.09 -0.69 -0.79
C PHE A 190 36.03 -1.21 0.66
N ILE A 191 35.60 -2.47 0.86
CA ILE A 191 35.34 -3.05 2.18
C ILE A 191 36.56 -3.82 2.71
N GLN A 192 37.34 -4.48 1.84
CA GLN A 192 38.31 -5.51 2.22
C GLN A 192 39.38 -5.07 3.24
N ASP A 193 39.82 -3.81 3.19
CA ASP A 193 40.92 -3.31 4.03
C ASP A 193 40.45 -2.46 5.23
N ARG A 194 39.15 -2.42 5.51
CA ARG A 194 38.60 -1.58 6.58
C ARG A 194 38.36 -2.36 7.88
N PRO A 195 38.52 -1.70 9.05
CA PRO A 195 38.22 -2.33 10.33
C PRO A 195 36.73 -2.69 10.43
N LEU A 196 36.47 -3.93 10.83
CA LEU A 196 35.12 -4.43 11.06
C LEU A 196 34.70 -4.15 12.50
N HIS A 197 33.61 -3.41 12.67
CA HIS A 197 33.00 -3.11 13.96
C HIS A 197 31.83 -4.07 14.20
N LYS A 198 31.90 -4.87 15.26
CA LYS A 198 30.87 -5.85 15.60
C LYS A 198 30.02 -5.36 16.76
N HIS A 199 28.71 -5.58 16.66
CA HIS A 199 27.72 -5.25 17.68
C HIS A 199 26.80 -6.45 17.90
N CYS A 200 26.54 -6.79 19.16
CA CYS A 200 25.59 -7.85 19.50
C CYS A 200 24.14 -7.35 19.33
N SER A 201 23.21 -8.29 19.14
CA SER A 201 21.78 -7.97 19.16
C SER A 201 21.39 -7.14 20.41
N ARG A 202 20.63 -6.07 20.16
CA ARG A 202 20.14 -5.04 21.10
C ARG A 202 21.16 -4.01 21.57
N GLU A 203 22.40 -4.05 21.08
CA GLU A 203 23.35 -2.98 21.37
C GLU A 203 23.04 -1.70 20.59
N THR A 204 23.22 -0.55 21.24
CA THR A 204 23.15 0.75 20.57
C THR A 204 24.48 1.03 19.87
N ILE A 205 24.40 1.36 18.59
CA ILE A 205 25.55 1.71 17.75
C ILE A 205 25.82 3.21 17.89
N ILE A 206 27.05 3.56 18.25
CA ILE A 206 27.46 4.96 18.40
C ILE A 206 27.57 5.61 17.01
N LEU A 207 26.95 6.78 16.86
CA LEU A 207 26.95 7.55 15.62
C LEU A 207 27.88 8.76 15.73
N TYR A 208 28.78 8.92 14.76
CA TYR A 208 29.70 10.04 14.70
C TYR A 208 29.31 11.01 13.56
N PRO A 209 29.29 12.34 13.77
CA PRO A 209 28.78 13.32 12.79
C PRO A 209 29.41 13.30 11.40
N GLN A 210 30.61 12.72 11.23
CA GLN A 210 31.31 12.65 9.94
C GLN A 210 31.57 11.22 9.46
N VAL A 211 30.90 10.23 10.07
CA VAL A 211 31.04 8.82 9.73
C VAL A 211 29.72 8.28 9.19
N LEU A 212 29.80 7.64 8.03
CA LEU A 212 28.79 6.73 7.54
C LEU A 212 29.17 5.32 7.93
N TRP A 213 28.22 4.59 8.48
CA TRP A 213 28.30 3.16 8.70
C TRP A 213 27.74 2.43 7.48
N TYR A 214 28.49 1.48 6.95
CA TYR A 214 28.02 0.51 5.97
C TYR A 214 27.78 -0.83 6.68
N VAL A 215 26.62 -1.43 6.47
CA VAL A 215 26.27 -2.73 7.06
C VAL A 215 26.80 -3.84 6.15
N THR A 216 27.76 -4.62 6.63
CA THR A 216 28.25 -5.81 5.93
C THR A 216 27.46 -7.05 6.29
N GLU A 217 26.87 -7.10 7.49
CA GLU A 217 26.02 -8.19 7.94
C GLU A 217 25.06 -7.71 9.02
N GLY A 218 23.86 -8.30 9.06
CA GLY A 218 22.87 -8.08 10.11
C GLY A 218 21.85 -6.99 9.78
N LEU A 219 21.06 -6.63 10.81
CA LEU A 219 19.97 -5.67 10.71
C LEU A 219 20.06 -4.63 11.83
N VAL A 220 19.96 -3.36 11.46
CA VAL A 220 19.95 -2.21 12.37
C VAL A 220 18.58 -1.54 12.33
N LYS A 221 18.01 -1.24 13.50
CA LYS A 221 16.85 -0.35 13.67
C LYS A 221 17.34 1.08 13.79
N LEU A 222 16.72 2.00 13.05
CA LEU A 222 16.92 3.43 13.18
C LEU A 222 15.68 4.06 13.78
N SER A 223 15.84 4.86 14.81
CA SER A 223 14.73 5.51 15.50
C SER A 223 15.08 6.90 15.97
N THR A 224 14.04 7.65 16.33
CA THR A 224 14.15 8.95 16.99
C THR A 224 13.21 8.99 18.20
N LEU A 225 13.45 9.91 19.12
CA LEU A 225 12.50 10.18 20.21
C LEU A 225 11.70 11.45 19.89
N CYS A 226 10.38 11.37 19.99
CA CYS A 226 9.51 12.54 19.90
C CYS A 226 9.46 13.30 21.25
N GLU A 227 8.82 14.48 21.27
CA GLU A 227 8.78 15.35 22.46
C GLU A 227 8.15 14.68 23.70
N THR A 228 7.25 13.71 23.49
CA THR A 228 6.63 12.92 24.56
C THR A 228 7.55 11.82 25.11
N GLY A 229 8.73 11.63 24.49
CA GLY A 229 9.68 10.57 24.84
C GLY A 229 9.38 9.22 24.20
N GLU A 230 8.34 9.11 23.37
CA GLU A 230 8.05 7.87 22.64
C GLU A 230 9.03 7.66 21.49
N GLU A 231 9.44 6.40 21.30
CA GLU A 231 10.30 5.99 20.19
C GLU A 231 9.50 5.97 18.89
N VAL A 232 10.04 6.60 17.85
CA VAL A 232 9.50 6.65 16.50
C VAL A 232 10.48 5.98 15.55
N LEU A 233 10.00 5.01 14.77
CA LEU A 233 10.84 4.32 13.79
C LEU A 233 11.15 5.25 12.61
N VAL A 234 12.42 5.31 12.24
CA VAL A 234 12.91 6.03 11.05
C VAL A 234 13.21 5.06 9.90
N GLY A 235 13.61 3.82 10.22
CA GLY A 235 13.79 2.78 9.21
C GLY A 235 14.62 1.59 9.69
N PHE A 236 14.94 0.69 8.76
CA PHE A 236 15.79 -0.48 9.03
C PHE A 236 16.96 -0.52 8.05
N VAL A 237 18.14 -0.92 8.49
CA VAL A 237 19.36 -0.95 7.66
C VAL A 237 19.89 -2.38 7.65
N LYS A 238 19.89 -3.00 6.47
CA LYS A 238 20.39 -4.36 6.28
C LYS A 238 21.72 -4.34 5.53
N GLU A 239 22.30 -5.52 5.34
CA GLU A 239 23.47 -5.74 4.49
C GLU A 239 23.38 -4.97 3.16
N GLY A 240 24.46 -4.26 2.82
CA GLY A 240 24.55 -3.46 1.61
C GLY A 240 24.07 -2.02 1.75
N MET A 241 23.49 -1.65 2.89
CA MET A 241 22.97 -0.30 3.13
C MET A 241 23.87 0.52 4.04
N VAL A 242 23.68 1.85 4.00
CA VAL A 242 24.42 2.81 4.81
C VAL A 242 23.52 3.56 5.79
N PHE A 243 24.08 4.04 6.89
CA PHE A 243 23.42 4.94 7.83
C PHE A 243 24.45 5.80 8.58
N GLY A 244 24.02 6.95 9.08
CA GLY A 244 24.87 7.82 9.90
C GLY A 244 24.09 9.04 10.37
N SER A 245 24.58 9.71 11.41
CA SER A 245 23.95 10.96 11.90
C SER A 245 24.09 12.10 10.89
N SER A 246 25.06 12.03 9.98
CA SER A 246 25.21 12.97 8.87
C SER A 246 24.11 12.90 7.81
N MET A 247 23.29 11.85 7.81
CA MET A 247 22.23 11.65 6.83
C MET A 247 20.87 12.21 7.28
N THR A 248 20.80 12.83 8.46
CA THR A 248 19.55 13.27 9.06
C THR A 248 19.71 14.58 9.82
N SER A 249 18.63 15.34 9.91
CA SER A 249 18.53 16.54 10.75
C SER A 249 17.84 16.26 12.10
N LEU A 250 17.51 15.00 12.40
CA LEU A 250 16.83 14.62 13.65
C LEU A 250 17.78 14.72 14.84
N HIS A 251 17.35 15.41 15.90
CA HIS A 251 18.17 15.65 17.09
C HIS A 251 18.44 14.40 17.94
N THR A 252 17.50 13.45 17.96
CA THR A 252 17.56 12.25 18.81
C THR A 252 17.66 10.98 17.97
N TYR A 253 18.55 10.96 16.98
CA TYR A 253 18.71 9.82 16.08
C TYR A 253 19.53 8.68 16.69
N GLN A 254 18.95 7.49 16.76
CA GLN A 254 19.53 6.30 17.37
C GLN A 254 19.62 5.15 16.36
N ALA A 255 20.64 4.31 16.53
CA ALA A 255 20.83 3.08 15.81
C ALA A 255 20.97 1.91 16.80
N THR A 256 20.15 0.87 16.65
CA THR A 256 20.15 -0.30 17.53
C THR A 256 20.27 -1.57 16.70
N ALA A 257 21.24 -2.42 17.03
CA ALA A 257 21.38 -3.73 16.39
C ALA A 257 20.18 -4.61 16.73
N LEU A 258 19.50 -5.18 15.73
CA LEU A 258 18.40 -6.13 15.93
C LEU A 258 18.86 -7.59 15.84
N SER A 259 19.95 -7.83 15.13
CA SER A 259 20.71 -9.08 15.12
C SER A 259 22.14 -8.79 15.57
N ASP A 260 23.02 -9.78 15.51
CA ASP A 260 24.45 -9.48 15.48
C ASP A 260 24.73 -8.72 14.17
N VAL A 261 25.48 -7.62 14.26
CA VAL A 261 25.70 -6.68 13.17
C VAL A 261 27.20 -6.47 12.99
N SER A 262 27.64 -6.50 11.74
CA SER A 262 28.99 -6.14 11.33
C SER A 262 28.94 -4.88 10.48
N LEU A 263 29.76 -3.89 10.86
CA LEU A 263 29.78 -2.56 10.26
C LEU A 263 31.18 -2.18 9.80
N VAL A 264 31.22 -1.33 8.80
CA VAL A 264 32.43 -0.67 8.32
C VAL A 264 32.22 0.84 8.36
N SER A 265 33.20 1.57 8.90
CA SER A 265 33.16 3.03 8.96
C SER A 265 33.74 3.65 7.69
N ILE A 266 33.07 4.70 7.21
CA ILE A 266 33.46 5.48 6.05
C ILE A 266 33.39 6.96 6.42
N HIS A 267 34.52 7.65 6.34
CA HIS A 267 34.55 9.07 6.66
C HIS A 267 34.02 9.90 5.49
N LEU A 268 33.21 10.93 5.75
CA LEU A 268 32.64 11.76 4.68
C LEU A 268 33.70 12.47 3.83
N THR A 269 34.83 12.84 4.44
CA THR A 269 35.96 13.46 3.70
C THR A 269 36.60 12.48 2.73
N GLU A 270 36.60 11.19 3.05
CA GLU A 270 37.09 10.14 2.17
C GLU A 270 36.14 9.93 0.98
N MET A 271 34.83 9.91 1.25
CA MET A 271 33.80 9.88 0.21
C MET A 271 33.95 11.07 -0.74
N ALA A 272 34.13 12.28 -0.20
CA ALA A 272 34.33 13.50 -1.00
C ALA A 272 35.63 13.49 -1.81
N ALA A 273 36.69 12.87 -1.30
CA ALA A 273 37.98 12.77 -1.98
C ALA A 273 38.04 11.65 -3.04
N SER A 274 37.12 10.67 -2.99
CA SER A 274 37.11 9.51 -3.88
C SER A 274 35.83 9.46 -4.73
N PRO A 275 35.90 9.85 -6.02
CA PRO A 275 34.76 9.74 -6.94
C PRO A 275 34.22 8.31 -7.02
N ARG A 276 35.08 7.30 -7.01
CA ARG A 276 34.68 5.88 -7.02
C ARG A 276 33.83 5.54 -5.80
N LEU A 277 34.26 5.94 -4.61
CA LEU A 277 33.51 5.68 -3.37
C LEU A 277 32.18 6.45 -3.36
N SER A 278 32.17 7.70 -3.83
CA SER A 278 30.93 8.47 -4.02
C SER A 278 29.94 7.77 -4.95
N HIS A 279 30.40 7.26 -6.10
CA HIS A 279 29.56 6.54 -7.06
C HIS A 279 28.97 5.25 -6.47
N VAL A 280 29.72 4.54 -5.61
CA VAL A 280 29.24 3.32 -4.94
C VAL A 280 28.24 3.64 -3.81
N LEU A 281 28.49 4.70 -3.02
CA LEU A 281 27.65 5.02 -1.86
C LEU A 281 26.38 5.79 -2.21
N LEU A 282 26.37 6.60 -3.26
CA LEU A 282 25.22 7.43 -3.62
C LEU A 282 23.93 6.62 -3.87
N PRO A 283 23.94 5.48 -4.60
CA PRO A 283 22.77 4.61 -4.70
C PRO A 283 22.29 4.05 -3.35
N LYS A 284 23.20 3.78 -2.41
CA LYS A 284 22.85 3.26 -1.07
C LYS A 284 22.22 4.36 -0.20
N ILE A 285 22.69 5.60 -0.32
CA ILE A 285 22.06 6.78 0.29
C ILE A 285 20.65 6.97 -0.27
N ASN A 286 20.50 6.91 -1.60
CA ASN A 286 19.18 6.99 -2.25
C ASN A 286 18.25 5.84 -1.84
N GLN A 287 18.80 4.64 -1.61
CA GLN A 287 18.03 3.52 -1.07
C GLN A 287 17.48 3.83 0.34
N ARG A 288 18.26 4.48 1.22
CA ARG A 288 17.76 4.94 2.53
C ARG A 288 16.68 6.01 2.42
N LEU A 289 16.80 6.92 1.45
CA LEU A 289 15.78 7.94 1.21
C LEU A 289 14.44 7.29 0.82
N ARG A 290 14.45 6.43 -0.20
CA ARG A 290 13.25 5.68 -0.66
C ARG A 290 12.61 4.83 0.44
N GLN A 291 13.44 4.25 1.30
CA GLN A 291 12.95 3.46 2.43
C GLN A 291 12.23 4.35 3.45
N THR A 292 12.81 5.50 3.79
CA THR A 292 12.18 6.47 4.71
C THR A 292 10.85 6.98 4.15
N GLU A 293 10.78 7.27 2.83
CA GLU A 293 9.52 7.61 2.15
C GLU A 293 8.46 6.50 2.27
N SER A 294 8.88 5.24 2.13
CA SER A 294 7.98 4.08 2.28
C SER A 294 7.39 4.02 3.69
N PHE A 295 8.19 4.27 4.73
CA PHE A 295 7.70 4.35 6.11
C PHE A 295 6.77 5.54 6.34
N LEU A 296 7.03 6.70 5.73
CA LEU A 296 6.11 7.85 5.79
C LEU A 296 4.74 7.51 5.21
N VAL A 297 4.71 6.80 4.07
CA VAL A 297 3.46 6.33 3.45
C VAL A 297 2.73 5.35 4.36
N ILE A 298 3.45 4.38 4.95
CA ILE A 298 2.87 3.42 5.90
C ILE A 298 2.26 4.15 7.11
N SER A 299 3.00 5.08 7.73
CA SER A 299 2.53 5.82 8.90
C SER A 299 1.26 6.63 8.62
N GLY A 300 1.14 7.19 7.40
CA GLY A 300 -0.02 7.96 6.95
C GLY A 300 -1.28 7.14 6.63
N MET A 301 -1.22 5.80 6.60
CA MET A 301 -2.40 4.97 6.32
C MET A 301 -3.40 5.02 7.48
N ARG A 302 -4.70 5.14 7.14
CA ARG A 302 -5.80 5.26 8.12
C ARG A 302 -6.06 3.96 8.89
N GLN A 303 -5.97 2.80 8.22
CA GLN A 303 -6.30 1.52 8.84
C GLN A 303 -5.06 0.85 9.43
N LEU A 304 -5.13 0.47 10.71
CA LEU A 304 -4.05 -0.20 11.42
C LEU A 304 -3.68 -1.57 10.86
N GLU A 305 -4.66 -2.31 10.35
CA GLU A 305 -4.43 -3.62 9.75
C GLU A 305 -3.63 -3.49 8.45
N ASP A 306 -3.95 -2.49 7.62
CA ASP A 306 -3.21 -2.17 6.39
C ASP A 306 -1.77 -1.77 6.71
N ARG A 307 -1.54 -0.95 7.75
CA ARG A 307 -0.19 -0.60 8.22
C ARG A 307 0.63 -1.83 8.55
N LEU A 308 0.09 -2.73 9.37
CA LEU A 308 0.77 -3.95 9.77
C LEU A 308 1.07 -4.85 8.56
N LEU A 309 0.12 -5.00 7.63
CA LEU A 309 0.33 -5.79 6.42
C LEU A 309 1.43 -5.20 5.53
N HIS A 310 1.48 -3.88 5.36
CA HIS A 310 2.55 -3.22 4.61
C HIS A 310 3.91 -3.34 5.30
N VAL A 311 3.98 -3.19 6.62
CA VAL A 311 5.23 -3.44 7.38
C VAL A 311 5.69 -4.89 7.20
N LEU A 312 4.78 -5.86 7.30
CA LEU A 312 5.11 -7.27 7.09
C LEU A 312 5.57 -7.54 5.65
N HIS A 313 4.91 -6.95 4.66
CA HIS A 313 5.31 -7.07 3.25
C HIS A 313 6.68 -6.44 2.99
N PHE A 314 6.93 -5.26 3.57
CA PHE A 314 8.22 -4.60 3.53
C PHE A 314 9.32 -5.50 4.12
N LEU A 315 9.13 -6.02 5.33
CA LEU A 315 10.08 -6.92 5.97
C LEU A 315 10.27 -8.24 5.20
N LYS A 316 9.20 -8.77 4.59
CA LYS A 316 9.24 -9.95 3.71
C LYS A 316 10.17 -9.71 2.51
N GLN A 317 10.15 -8.51 1.93
CA GLN A 317 11.03 -8.14 0.82
C GLN A 317 12.47 -7.87 1.28
N GLU A 318 12.61 -7.20 2.42
CA GLU A 318 13.91 -6.71 2.85
C GLU A 318 14.77 -7.79 3.54
N ILE A 319 14.17 -8.60 4.41
CA ILE A 319 14.86 -9.56 5.30
C ILE A 319 14.24 -10.97 5.26
N GLY A 320 13.47 -11.27 4.21
CA GLY A 320 12.78 -12.54 4.07
C GLY A 320 13.64 -13.64 3.45
N GLU A 321 13.71 -14.79 4.10
CA GLU A 321 14.31 -16.02 3.58
C GLU A 321 13.24 -17.02 3.15
N LYS A 322 13.38 -17.60 1.96
CA LYS A 322 12.45 -18.63 1.48
C LYS A 322 12.61 -19.91 2.30
N VAL A 323 11.51 -20.41 2.85
CA VAL A 323 11.41 -21.70 3.53
C VAL A 323 10.23 -22.49 2.95
N PRO A 324 10.15 -23.83 3.14
CA PRO A 324 9.06 -24.63 2.57
C PRO A 324 7.66 -24.17 2.96
N GLN A 325 7.53 -23.47 4.09
CA GLN A 325 6.26 -23.02 4.67
C GLN A 325 5.91 -21.56 4.29
N GLY A 326 6.75 -20.85 3.54
CA GLY A 326 6.55 -19.44 3.15
C GLY A 326 7.84 -18.62 3.18
N ILE A 327 7.76 -17.37 3.64
CA ILE A 327 8.93 -16.50 3.80
C ILE A 327 9.17 -16.24 5.29
N ARG A 328 10.30 -16.73 5.80
CA ARG A 328 10.75 -16.55 7.19
C ARG A 328 11.47 -15.21 7.31
N LEU A 329 11.08 -14.37 8.27
CA LEU A 329 11.89 -13.20 8.60
C LEU A 329 13.19 -13.66 9.27
N SER A 330 14.34 -13.24 8.73
CA SER A 330 15.66 -13.69 9.21
C SER A 330 15.98 -13.22 10.64
N VAL A 331 15.31 -12.15 11.09
CA VAL A 331 15.48 -11.54 12.42
C VAL A 331 14.22 -11.67 13.26
N ARG A 332 14.41 -11.88 14.57
CA ARG A 332 13.32 -11.93 15.54
C ARG A 332 12.89 -10.53 15.97
N LEU A 333 11.81 -10.05 15.37
CA LEU A 333 11.16 -8.81 15.78
C LEU A 333 10.15 -9.07 16.91
N THR A 334 10.13 -8.17 17.89
CA THR A 334 9.16 -8.18 18.98
C THR A 334 7.87 -7.50 18.57
N HIS A 335 6.78 -7.73 19.32
CA HIS A 335 5.53 -7.00 19.10
C HIS A 335 5.69 -5.48 19.36
N GLU A 336 6.70 -5.08 20.15
CA GLU A 336 7.03 -3.68 20.36
C GLU A 336 7.62 -3.07 19.08
N ASP A 337 8.52 -3.78 18.40
CA ASP A 337 9.11 -3.31 17.13
C ASP A 337 8.05 -3.06 16.06
N PHE A 338 7.05 -3.96 15.96
CA PHE A 338 5.90 -3.76 15.07
C PHE A 338 4.99 -2.61 15.52
N ALA A 339 4.87 -2.37 16.83
CA ALA A 339 4.03 -1.31 17.37
C ALA A 339 4.61 0.06 17.01
N ILE A 340 5.91 0.22 17.20
CA ILE A 340 6.68 1.39 16.78
C ILE A 340 6.55 1.57 15.25
N ALA A 341 6.74 0.50 14.47
CA ALA A 341 6.64 0.55 13.01
C ALA A 341 5.25 0.92 12.49
N CYS A 342 4.19 0.57 13.22
CA CYS A 342 2.79 0.86 12.85
C CYS A 342 2.21 2.09 13.55
N CYS A 343 3.03 2.84 14.31
CA CYS A 343 2.61 3.98 15.14
C CYS A 343 1.38 3.64 16.00
N THR A 344 1.45 2.55 16.76
CA THR A 344 0.36 2.08 17.61
C THR A 344 0.88 1.40 18.87
N THR A 345 0.00 0.86 19.70
CA THR A 345 0.38 0.18 20.94
C THR A 345 0.70 -1.29 20.72
N ARG A 346 1.64 -1.83 21.51
CA ARG A 346 1.96 -3.26 21.53
C ARG A 346 0.76 -4.17 21.75
N VAL A 347 -0.23 -3.73 22.54
CA VAL A 347 -1.47 -4.47 22.79
C VAL A 347 -2.28 -4.60 21.48
N THR A 348 -2.38 -3.51 20.71
CA THR A 348 -3.06 -3.49 19.42
C THR A 348 -2.39 -4.42 18.42
N ILE A 349 -1.05 -4.38 18.31
CA ILE A 349 -0.29 -5.31 17.48
C ILE A 349 -0.50 -6.75 17.92
N THR A 350 -0.47 -7.03 19.22
CA THR A 350 -0.67 -8.40 19.74
C THR A 350 -2.02 -8.96 19.29
N ARG A 351 -3.08 -8.14 19.34
CA ARG A 351 -4.41 -8.52 18.83
C ARG A 351 -4.41 -8.76 17.31
N LEU A 352 -3.80 -7.87 16.53
CA LEU A 352 -3.75 -7.99 15.06
C LEU A 352 -2.91 -9.19 14.60
N MET A 353 -1.73 -9.41 15.19
CA MET A 353 -0.91 -10.59 14.93
C MET A 353 -1.66 -11.89 15.25
N GLY A 354 -2.42 -11.91 16.35
CA GLY A 354 -3.32 -13.01 16.69
C GLY A 354 -4.41 -13.25 15.63
N LYS A 355 -5.01 -12.18 15.09
CA LYS A 355 -5.97 -12.26 13.99
C LYS A 355 -5.34 -12.84 12.72
N LEU A 356 -4.17 -12.35 12.31
CA LEU A 356 -3.43 -12.84 11.14
C LEU A 356 -3.03 -14.31 11.28
N LYS A 357 -2.66 -14.74 12.50
CA LYS A 357 -2.35 -16.15 12.80
C LYS A 357 -3.59 -17.05 12.68
N LYS A 358 -4.75 -16.60 13.20
CA LYS A 358 -6.02 -17.32 13.06
C LYS A 358 -6.47 -17.43 11.60
N GLN A 359 -6.18 -16.41 10.79
CA GLN A 359 -6.44 -16.41 9.35
C GLN A 359 -5.43 -17.26 8.54
N GLY A 360 -4.40 -17.82 9.18
CA GLY A 360 -3.35 -18.57 8.50
C GLY A 360 -2.47 -17.71 7.58
N LYS A 361 -2.39 -16.39 7.80
CA LYS A 361 -1.53 -15.49 7.01
C LYS A 361 -0.08 -15.49 7.50
N ILE A 362 0.11 -15.73 8.79
CA ILE A 362 1.42 -15.83 9.44
C ILE A 362 1.44 -17.01 10.42
N HIS A 363 2.61 -17.57 10.64
CA HIS A 363 2.88 -18.52 11.73
C HIS A 363 4.27 -18.28 12.31
N THR A 364 4.67 -19.10 13.27
CA THR A 364 5.94 -18.96 13.97
C THR A 364 6.68 -20.28 13.95
N ASP A 365 7.97 -20.26 13.62
CA ASP A 365 8.81 -21.47 13.63
C ASP A 365 9.22 -21.89 15.05
N SER A 366 9.95 -23.01 15.16
CA SER A 366 10.47 -23.53 16.43
C SER A 366 11.43 -22.56 17.15
N LYS A 367 12.07 -21.67 16.41
CA LYS A 367 12.97 -20.62 16.92
C LYS A 367 12.26 -19.29 17.16
N LYS A 368 10.93 -19.25 17.05
CA LYS A 368 10.06 -18.07 17.20
C LYS A 368 10.27 -16.97 16.14
N HIS A 369 10.77 -17.30 14.95
CA HIS A 369 10.74 -16.40 13.80
C HIS A 369 9.35 -16.41 13.17
N ILE A 370 8.91 -15.23 12.71
CA ILE A 370 7.66 -15.11 11.97
C ILE A 370 7.88 -15.65 10.56
N ILE A 371 6.97 -16.53 10.13
CA ILE A 371 6.87 -16.97 8.74
C ILE A 371 5.60 -16.37 8.17
N ILE A 372 5.75 -15.68 7.04
CA ILE A 372 4.67 -15.05 6.29
C ILE A 372 4.31 -15.98 5.13
N ASN A 373 3.05 -16.36 5.04
CA ASN A 373 2.57 -17.22 3.96
C ASN A 373 2.54 -16.45 2.63
N ASP A 374 2.51 -17.15 1.50
CA ASP A 374 2.53 -16.50 0.18
C ASP A 374 1.20 -15.79 -0.12
N TRP A 375 1.16 -14.52 0.27
CA TRP A 375 0.22 -13.48 -0.13
C TRP A 375 0.98 -12.17 -0.41
#